data_AF-A0A6T6ND31-F1
#
_entry.id   AF-A0A6T6ND31-F1
#
_cell.length_a   1.000
_cell.length_b   1.000
_cell.length_c   1.000
_cell.angle_alpha   90.00
_cell.angle_beta   90.00
_cell.angle_gamma   90.00
#
_symmetry.space_group_name_H-M   'P 1'
#
loop_
_entity.id
_entity.type
_entity.pdbx_description
1 polymer ?
#
loop_
_entity_poly.entity_id
_entity_poly.type
_entity_poly.pdbx_seq_one_letter_code
_entity_poly.pdbx_strand_id
1 'polypeptide(L)'
;MEAFVSAPRGASVDLLEKTRWVCGPYQRRYFVVTSRRCKSELYMKMRDWGGFRGPPKIPEEESEIRRSVELLGVCTQRRPSTKVGKELENLVGGVPKEKLQAQQWKLVLQNRVLRGMKEQKMREQGKSHEVEMARRIRSRRGLVNRMLDAVQLPESDEKCSFIFSLLDVQLRNAGFLTPDQEESYRTYISVVPRSMREIVLVRNALSKKQLARRRREKNPPNMPETEVRRVFTKKLLGRVAARGTVGRKTAFLTEILGAFPRNKAVARAWMKRIEHARYMQKKNEKRAAKKALVESIRAARAAKRRERELQSQATDTANTTTRSSDEPAI
;
A
#
# COMPACT_ATOMS: atom_id res chain seq x y z
N MET A 1 9.64 -28.96 4.44
CA MET A 1 8.96 -28.46 3.22
C MET A 1 8.15 -27.24 3.61
N GLU A 2 8.61 -26.03 3.27
CA GLU A 2 7.88 -24.79 3.55
C GLU A 2 6.84 -24.55 2.45
N ALA A 3 5.55 -24.59 2.80
CA ALA A 3 4.48 -24.24 1.88
C ALA A 3 4.16 -22.74 1.97
N PHE A 4 4.48 -21.98 0.93
CA PHE A 4 4.02 -20.61 0.75
C PHE A 4 2.55 -20.62 0.34
N VAL A 5 1.68 -20.05 1.17
CA VAL A 5 0.25 -19.88 0.84
C VAL A 5 -0.03 -18.41 0.61
N SER A 6 -0.72 -18.11 -0.49
CA SER A 6 -1.13 -16.76 -0.89
C SER A 6 -1.97 -16.06 0.19
N ALA A 7 -1.73 -14.76 0.34
CA ALA A 7 -2.44 -13.90 1.28
C ALA A 7 -3.96 -13.90 1.02
N PRO A 8 -4.80 -13.73 2.07
CA PRO A 8 -6.25 -13.59 1.90
C PRO A 8 -6.56 -12.36 1.01
N ARG A 9 -7.46 -12.56 0.03
CA ARG A 9 -7.87 -11.51 -0.90
C ARG A 9 -8.43 -10.29 -0.12
N GLY A 10 -7.72 -9.17 -0.20
CA GLY A 10 -8.10 -7.89 0.40
C GLY A 10 -7.07 -7.27 1.36
N ALA A 11 -6.03 -7.99 1.75
CA ALA A 11 -4.88 -7.39 2.45
C ALA A 11 -3.93 -6.76 1.42
N SER A 12 -3.59 -5.48 1.56
CA SER A 12 -2.54 -4.88 0.73
C SER A 12 -1.23 -5.60 1.04
N VAL A 13 -0.64 -6.21 0.02
CA VAL A 13 0.58 -7.05 0.09
C VAL A 13 1.75 -6.31 0.77
N ASP A 14 1.71 -4.97 0.82
CA ASP A 14 2.74 -4.12 1.41
C ASP A 14 2.82 -4.07 2.95
N LEU A 15 1.83 -4.59 3.69
CA LEU A 15 1.74 -4.43 5.15
C LEU A 15 2.24 -5.62 5.99
N LEU A 16 2.53 -6.76 5.36
CA LEU A 16 2.83 -8.02 6.06
C LEU A 16 4.28 -8.42 5.81
N GLU A 17 5.05 -8.61 6.88
CA GLU A 17 6.50 -8.87 6.77
C GLU A 17 6.84 -10.36 6.73
N LYS A 18 6.18 -11.17 7.56
CA LYS A 18 6.31 -12.64 7.59
C LYS A 18 5.02 -13.27 8.12
N THR A 19 4.63 -14.39 7.53
CA THR A 19 3.63 -15.32 8.07
C THR A 19 4.35 -16.58 8.49
N ARG A 20 4.22 -16.98 9.76
CA ARG A 20 4.79 -18.24 10.25
C ARG A 20 3.75 -19.03 11.04
N TRP A 21 3.82 -20.35 10.90
CA TRP A 21 3.04 -21.29 11.71
C TRP A 21 3.74 -21.48 13.05
N VAL A 22 2.98 -21.37 14.14
CA VAL A 22 3.47 -21.71 15.49
C VAL A 22 2.47 -22.64 16.14
N CYS A 23 2.93 -23.81 16.57
CA CYS A 23 2.18 -24.70 17.45
C CYS A 23 2.38 -24.20 18.88
N GLY A 24 1.32 -23.73 19.52
CA GLY A 24 1.37 -23.37 20.94
C GLY A 24 1.32 -24.60 21.85
N PRO A 25 1.55 -24.44 23.17
CA PRO A 25 1.68 -25.53 24.16
C PRO A 25 0.42 -26.38 24.41
N TYR A 26 -0.62 -26.24 23.58
CA TYR A 26 -1.90 -26.95 23.67
C TYR A 26 -2.38 -27.51 22.32
N GLN A 27 -1.45 -27.85 21.40
CA GLN A 27 -1.76 -28.32 20.03
C GLN A 27 -2.65 -27.39 19.19
N ARG A 28 -2.79 -26.11 19.59
CA ARG A 28 -3.56 -25.11 18.84
C ARG A 28 -2.65 -24.43 17.80
N ARG A 29 -3.12 -24.38 16.55
CA ARG A 29 -2.44 -23.68 15.44
C ARG A 29 -2.80 -22.20 15.47
N TYR A 30 -1.81 -21.34 15.61
CA TYR A 30 -1.99 -19.89 15.55
C TYR A 30 -1.34 -19.32 14.29
N PHE A 31 -1.96 -18.26 13.73
CA PHE A 31 -1.29 -17.39 12.79
C PHE A 31 -0.68 -16.22 13.56
N VAL A 32 0.63 -16.02 13.40
CA VAL A 32 1.31 -14.82 13.90
C VAL A 32 1.45 -13.86 12.73
N VAL A 33 0.80 -12.70 12.86
CA VAL A 33 0.93 -11.60 11.91
C VAL A 33 1.72 -10.48 12.56
N THR A 34 2.90 -10.18 12.02
CA THR A 34 3.72 -9.03 12.44
C THR A 34 3.45 -7.84 11.54
N SER A 35 2.88 -6.77 12.11
CA SER A 35 2.68 -5.48 11.43
C SER A 35 3.99 -4.69 11.34
N ARG A 36 4.36 -4.24 10.13
CA ARG A 36 5.54 -3.40 9.88
C ARG A 36 5.51 -2.06 10.62
N ARG A 37 4.34 -1.53 10.96
CA ARG A 37 4.21 -0.20 11.58
C ARG A 37 4.37 -0.21 13.10
N CYS A 38 4.02 -1.31 13.76
CA CYS A 38 3.80 -1.28 15.21
C CYS A 38 4.62 -2.32 15.99
N LYS A 39 5.29 -3.27 15.34
CA LYS A 39 5.97 -4.41 15.99
C LYS A 39 5.09 -5.20 16.98
N SER A 40 3.77 -5.06 16.89
CA SER A 40 2.83 -5.87 17.66
C SER A 40 2.62 -7.21 16.96
N GLU A 41 2.75 -8.29 17.70
CA GLU A 41 2.36 -9.63 17.27
C GLU A 41 0.87 -9.79 17.52
N LEU A 42 0.09 -9.90 16.44
CA LEU A 42 -1.34 -10.22 16.53
C LEU A 42 -1.50 -11.74 16.51
N TYR A 43 -1.93 -12.28 17.65
CA TYR A 43 -2.28 -13.70 17.79
C TYR A 43 -3.74 -13.88 17.41
N MET A 44 -3.99 -14.32 16.18
CA MET A 44 -5.34 -14.67 15.76
C MET A 44 -5.62 -16.13 16.11
N LYS A 45 -6.53 -16.35 17.06
CA LYS A 45 -7.07 -17.67 17.38
C LYS A 45 -7.93 -18.15 16.21
N MET A 46 -7.51 -19.21 15.52
CA MET A 46 -8.39 -19.87 14.56
C MET A 46 -9.57 -20.48 15.32
N ARG A 47 -10.79 -20.20 14.86
CA ARG A 47 -11.94 -21.09 15.14
C ARG A 47 -11.73 -22.34 14.30
N ASP A 48 -11.81 -23.50 14.95
CA ASP A 48 -11.47 -24.81 14.40
C ASP A 48 -12.13 -25.06 13.03
N TRP A 49 -11.32 -25.43 12.03
CA TRP A 49 -11.77 -25.84 10.69
C TRP A 49 -12.14 -27.34 10.60
N GLY A 50 -12.25 -28.03 11.73
CA GLY A 50 -12.73 -29.41 11.78
C GLY A 50 -14.22 -29.47 12.11
N GLY A 51 -15.06 -29.72 11.10
CA GLY A 51 -16.44 -30.19 11.31
C GLY A 51 -17.55 -29.14 11.30
N PHE A 52 -17.40 -28.02 10.58
CA PHE A 52 -18.49 -27.06 10.38
C PHE A 52 -19.58 -27.67 9.49
N ARG A 53 -20.61 -28.28 10.10
CA ARG A 53 -21.75 -28.84 9.37
C ARG A 53 -22.83 -27.77 9.29
N GLY A 54 -23.18 -27.35 8.08
CA GLY A 54 -24.36 -26.52 7.85
C GLY A 54 -25.66 -27.27 8.18
N PRO A 55 -26.80 -26.57 8.21
CA PRO A 55 -28.09 -27.23 8.33
C PRO A 55 -28.34 -28.18 7.14
N PRO A 56 -29.12 -29.26 7.33
CA PRO A 56 -29.46 -30.22 6.26
C PRO A 56 -30.08 -29.57 5.03
N LYS A 57 -30.95 -28.58 5.25
CA LYS A 57 -31.56 -27.75 4.21
C LYS A 57 -31.26 -26.29 4.51
N ILE A 58 -30.95 -25.53 3.46
CA ILE A 58 -30.76 -24.08 3.58
C ILE A 58 -31.98 -23.41 2.93
N PRO A 59 -32.80 -22.66 3.68
CA PRO A 59 -33.94 -21.95 3.11
C PRO A 59 -33.52 -20.98 2.00
N GLU A 60 -34.38 -20.78 1.01
CA GLU A 60 -34.12 -19.90 -0.14
C GLU A 60 -34.71 -18.52 0.06
N GLU A 61 -35.88 -18.41 0.69
CA GLU A 61 -36.53 -17.15 0.98
C GLU A 61 -35.89 -16.42 2.17
N GLU A 62 -35.74 -15.09 2.06
CA GLU A 62 -35.11 -14.29 3.12
C GLU A 62 -35.95 -14.29 4.42
N SER A 63 -37.28 -14.30 4.31
CA SER A 63 -38.24 -14.44 5.40
C SER A 63 -37.97 -15.72 6.20
N GLU A 64 -37.84 -16.86 5.51
CA GLU A 64 -37.55 -18.17 6.09
C GLU A 64 -36.15 -18.22 6.71
N ILE A 65 -35.15 -17.61 6.07
CA ILE A 65 -33.79 -17.52 6.61
C ILE A 65 -33.79 -16.73 7.92
N ARG A 66 -34.46 -15.57 7.97
CA ARG A 66 -34.57 -14.75 9.19
C ARG A 66 -35.27 -15.52 10.30
N ARG A 67 -36.39 -16.17 9.99
CA ARG A 67 -37.13 -16.99 10.95
C ARG A 67 -36.30 -18.16 11.48
N SER A 68 -35.55 -18.83 10.61
CA SER A 68 -34.62 -19.90 10.99
C SER A 68 -33.51 -19.41 11.93
N VAL A 69 -32.96 -18.22 11.68
CA VAL A 69 -31.93 -17.61 12.54
C VAL A 69 -32.46 -17.27 13.94
N GLU A 70 -33.73 -16.84 14.04
CA GLU A 70 -34.41 -16.60 15.32
C GLU A 70 -34.58 -17.90 16.11
N LEU A 71 -35.15 -18.94 15.49
CA LEU A 71 -35.39 -20.23 16.13
C LEU A 71 -34.08 -20.91 16.55
N LEU A 72 -33.03 -20.82 15.71
CA LEU A 72 -31.68 -21.27 16.08
C LEU A 72 -31.12 -20.44 17.25
N GLY A 73 -31.40 -19.14 17.30
CA GLY A 73 -31.09 -18.28 18.45
C GLY A 73 -31.64 -18.84 19.75
N VAL A 74 -32.90 -19.27 19.76
CA VAL A 74 -33.51 -19.93 20.92
C VAL A 74 -32.76 -21.21 21.29
N CYS A 75 -32.42 -22.04 20.30
CA CYS A 75 -31.67 -23.30 20.49
C CYS A 75 -30.25 -23.09 21.05
N THR A 76 -29.60 -21.95 20.78
CA THR A 76 -28.28 -21.64 21.35
C THR A 76 -28.33 -21.31 22.83
N GLN A 77 -29.47 -20.85 23.33
CA GLN A 77 -29.65 -20.42 24.72
C GLN A 77 -30.25 -21.53 25.58
N ARG A 78 -31.31 -22.19 25.09
CA ARG A 78 -32.09 -23.21 25.82
C ARG A 78 -32.46 -24.40 24.93
N ARG A 79 -32.88 -25.50 25.55
CA ARG A 79 -33.38 -26.69 24.82
C ARG A 79 -34.67 -26.29 24.07
N PRO A 80 -34.79 -26.59 22.76
CA PRO A 80 -35.97 -26.21 21.99
C PRO A 80 -37.22 -26.95 22.49
N SER A 81 -38.36 -26.26 22.51
CA SER A 81 -39.66 -26.90 22.73
C SER A 81 -40.05 -27.70 21.49
N THR A 82 -41.01 -28.63 21.63
CA THR A 82 -41.50 -29.47 20.53
C THR A 82 -42.04 -28.64 19.36
N LYS A 83 -42.66 -27.49 19.65
CA LYS A 83 -43.15 -26.56 18.62
C LYS A 83 -41.99 -25.92 17.83
N VAL A 84 -40.98 -25.42 18.53
CA VAL A 84 -39.77 -24.83 17.92
C VAL A 84 -38.99 -25.88 17.13
N GLY A 85 -38.92 -27.12 17.63
CA GLY A 85 -38.28 -28.24 16.93
C GLY A 85 -38.95 -28.54 15.59
N LYS A 86 -40.27 -28.71 15.57
CA LYS A 86 -41.03 -28.96 14.32
C LYS A 86 -40.91 -27.82 13.31
N GLU A 87 -41.01 -26.58 13.78
CA GLU A 87 -40.88 -25.40 12.92
C GLU A 87 -39.48 -25.32 12.30
N LEU A 88 -38.43 -25.60 13.10
CA LEU A 88 -37.07 -25.61 12.62
C LEU A 88 -36.79 -26.78 11.67
N GLU A 89 -37.36 -27.96 11.92
CA GLU A 89 -37.28 -29.11 11.02
C GLU A 89 -37.88 -28.82 9.65
N ASN A 90 -39.03 -28.14 9.60
CA ASN A 90 -39.65 -27.72 8.34
C ASN A 90 -38.78 -26.73 7.55
N LEU A 91 -38.15 -25.77 8.23
CA LEU A 91 -37.36 -24.71 7.59
C LEU A 91 -35.97 -25.18 7.16
N VAL A 92 -35.22 -25.84 8.06
CA VAL A 92 -33.80 -26.17 7.84
C VAL A 92 -33.54 -27.68 7.73
N GLY A 93 -34.58 -28.51 7.69
CA GLY A 93 -34.49 -29.95 7.44
C GLY A 93 -34.03 -30.77 8.65
N GLY A 94 -34.00 -30.18 9.84
CA GLY A 94 -33.68 -30.90 11.08
C GLY A 94 -33.54 -30.00 12.30
N VAL A 95 -33.41 -30.63 13.47
CA VAL A 95 -33.20 -29.96 14.76
C VAL A 95 -31.74 -30.16 15.21
N PRO A 96 -31.02 -29.11 15.63
CA PRO A 96 -29.65 -29.25 16.10
C PRO A 96 -29.63 -30.09 17.39
N LYS A 97 -28.71 -31.06 17.44
CA LYS A 97 -28.54 -31.96 18.60
C LYS A 97 -27.88 -31.25 19.78
N GLU A 98 -27.07 -30.23 19.50
CA GLU A 98 -26.30 -29.49 20.50
C GLU A 98 -26.30 -27.98 20.25
N LYS A 99 -26.04 -27.20 21.32
CA LYS A 99 -25.94 -25.73 21.26
C LYS A 99 -24.88 -25.25 20.27
N LEU A 100 -23.75 -25.95 20.21
CA LEU A 100 -22.66 -25.62 19.28
C LEU A 100 -23.11 -25.76 17.83
N GLN A 101 -23.83 -26.84 17.51
CA GLN A 101 -24.39 -27.07 16.18
C GLN A 101 -25.41 -25.99 15.80
N ALA A 102 -26.26 -25.58 16.75
CA ALA A 102 -27.20 -24.47 16.54
C ALA A 102 -26.47 -23.15 16.24
N GLN A 103 -25.36 -22.86 16.94
CA GLN A 103 -24.53 -21.67 16.67
C GLN A 103 -23.90 -21.71 15.28
N GLN A 104 -23.40 -22.87 14.85
CA GLN A 104 -22.83 -23.06 13.52
C GLN A 104 -23.88 -22.81 12.43
N TRP A 105 -25.05 -23.43 12.54
CA TRP A 105 -26.14 -23.26 11.57
C TRP A 105 -26.63 -21.82 11.50
N LYS A 106 -26.75 -21.16 12.67
CA LYS A 106 -27.13 -19.75 12.75
C LYS A 106 -26.16 -18.86 11.99
N LEU A 107 -24.86 -19.09 12.16
CA LEU A 107 -23.81 -18.31 11.50
C LEU A 107 -23.82 -18.50 9.97
N VAL A 108 -24.07 -19.72 9.47
CA VAL A 108 -24.23 -19.99 8.02
C VAL A 108 -25.35 -19.13 7.43
N LEU A 109 -26.52 -19.18 8.06
CA LEU A 109 -27.71 -18.48 7.59
C LEU A 109 -27.55 -16.96 7.65
N GLN A 110 -26.97 -16.43 8.74
CA GLN A 110 -26.67 -15.00 8.86
C GLN A 110 -25.69 -14.52 7.77
N ASN A 111 -24.66 -15.32 7.46
CA ASN A 111 -23.70 -14.97 6.42
C ASN A 111 -24.34 -14.95 5.02
N ARG A 112 -25.38 -15.77 4.77
CA ARG A 112 -26.12 -15.77 3.50
C ARG A 112 -26.89 -14.47 3.30
N VAL A 113 -27.60 -13.98 4.33
CA VAL A 113 -28.29 -12.68 4.32
C VAL A 113 -27.29 -11.54 4.08
N LEU A 114 -26.16 -11.54 4.79
CA LEU A 114 -25.13 -10.52 4.63
C LEU A 114 -24.49 -10.51 3.24
N ARG A 115 -24.33 -11.68 2.60
CA ARG A 115 -23.84 -11.77 1.22
C ARG A 115 -24.84 -11.22 0.21
N GLY A 116 -26.12 -11.57 0.33
CA GLY A 116 -27.18 -11.03 -0.53
C GLY A 116 -27.26 -9.49 -0.48
N MET A 117 -27.23 -8.92 0.73
CA MET A 117 -27.18 -7.46 0.90
C MET A 117 -25.91 -6.81 0.31
N LYS A 118 -24.77 -7.49 0.40
CA LYS A 118 -23.51 -6.99 -0.15
C LYS A 118 -23.51 -7.02 -1.68
N GLU A 119 -24.04 -8.07 -2.30
CA GLU A 119 -24.18 -8.17 -3.75
C GLU A 119 -25.18 -7.16 -4.31
N GLN A 120 -26.29 -6.92 -3.61
CA GLN A 120 -27.25 -5.90 -3.98
C GLN A 120 -26.64 -4.49 -3.90
N LYS A 121 -25.91 -4.17 -2.82
CA LYS A 121 -25.15 -2.91 -2.71
C LYS A 121 -24.09 -2.76 -3.80
N MET A 122 -23.39 -3.83 -4.18
CA MET A 122 -22.41 -3.80 -5.26
C MET A 122 -23.07 -3.57 -6.63
N ARG A 123 -24.26 -4.14 -6.88
CA ARG A 123 -25.04 -3.89 -8.11
C ARG A 123 -25.59 -2.47 -8.18
N GLU A 124 -26.06 -1.92 -7.07
CA GLU A 124 -26.50 -0.52 -6.97
C GLU A 124 -25.33 0.46 -7.15
N GLN A 125 -24.15 0.14 -6.60
CA GLN A 125 -22.92 0.91 -6.81
C GLN A 125 -22.41 0.83 -8.25
N GLY A 126 -22.55 -0.32 -8.93
CA GLY A 126 -22.19 -0.48 -10.34
C GLY A 126 -23.03 0.43 -11.27
N LYS A 127 -24.35 0.46 -11.08
CA LYS A 127 -25.25 1.36 -11.82
C LYS A 127 -24.99 2.84 -11.52
N SER A 128 -24.63 3.16 -10.28
CA SER A 128 -24.21 4.51 -9.87
C SER A 128 -22.90 4.94 -10.54
N HIS A 129 -21.94 4.02 -10.70
CA HIS A 129 -20.65 4.34 -11.32
C HIS A 129 -20.79 4.71 -12.81
N GLU A 130 -21.62 4.02 -13.58
CA GLU A 130 -21.83 4.35 -15.00
C GLU A 130 -22.53 5.71 -15.18
N VAL A 131 -23.55 5.99 -14.36
CA VAL A 131 -24.23 7.28 -14.35
C VAL A 131 -23.29 8.39 -13.87
N GLU A 132 -22.42 8.13 -12.89
CA GLU A 132 -21.42 9.08 -12.40
C GLU A 132 -20.29 9.31 -13.43
N MET A 133 -19.86 8.28 -14.17
CA MET A 133 -18.91 8.41 -15.29
C MET A 133 -19.50 9.29 -16.41
N ALA A 134 -20.75 9.04 -16.82
CA ALA A 134 -21.45 9.86 -17.80
C ALA A 134 -21.61 11.32 -17.33
N ARG A 135 -21.94 11.52 -16.05
CA ARG A 135 -22.05 12.85 -15.43
C ARG A 135 -20.68 13.54 -15.32
N ARG A 136 -19.60 12.80 -15.05
CA ARG A 136 -18.21 13.32 -15.03
C ARG A 136 -17.77 13.76 -16.42
N ILE A 137 -18.08 13.02 -17.48
CA ILE A 137 -17.76 13.37 -18.88
C ILE A 137 -18.43 14.70 -19.30
N ARG A 138 -19.66 14.95 -18.84
CA ARG A 138 -20.40 16.21 -19.06
C ARG A 138 -19.97 17.34 -18.13
N SER A 139 -19.40 17.02 -16.97
CA SER A 139 -18.93 18.03 -16.01
C SER A 139 -17.73 18.82 -16.53
N ARG A 140 -17.52 20.03 -16.01
CA ARG A 140 -16.35 20.87 -16.29
C ARG A 140 -15.02 20.11 -16.07
N ARG A 141 -14.97 19.16 -15.13
CA ARG A 141 -13.79 18.29 -14.90
C ARG A 141 -13.56 17.29 -16.04
N GLY A 142 -14.62 16.69 -16.60
CA GLY A 142 -14.50 15.78 -17.75
C GLY A 142 -14.07 16.49 -19.04
N LEU A 143 -14.53 17.74 -19.23
CA LEU A 143 -14.06 18.58 -20.34
C LEU A 143 -12.56 18.94 -20.19
N VAL A 144 -12.11 19.28 -18.98
CA VAL A 144 -10.67 19.51 -18.72
C VAL A 144 -9.86 18.23 -18.99
N ASN A 145 -10.37 17.05 -18.62
CA ASN A 145 -9.68 15.79 -18.89
C ASN A 145 -9.60 15.47 -20.38
N ARG A 146 -10.66 15.71 -21.16
CA ARG A 146 -10.60 15.59 -22.62
C ARG A 146 -9.55 16.52 -23.24
N MET A 147 -9.49 17.77 -22.76
CA MET A 147 -8.45 18.71 -23.22
C MET A 147 -7.05 18.30 -22.74
N LEU A 148 -6.93 17.69 -21.55
CA LEU A 148 -5.67 17.10 -21.11
C LEU A 148 -5.20 15.98 -22.06
N ASP A 149 -6.10 15.15 -22.57
CA ASP A 149 -5.69 14.07 -23.46
C ASP A 149 -5.33 14.60 -24.86
N ALA A 150 -6.10 15.57 -25.37
CA ALA A 150 -5.90 16.14 -26.71
C ALA A 150 -4.69 17.09 -26.81
N VAL A 151 -4.40 17.87 -25.77
CA VAL A 151 -3.37 18.92 -25.83
C VAL A 151 -1.98 18.32 -25.71
N GLN A 152 -1.11 18.62 -26.68
CA GLN A 152 0.31 18.28 -26.59
C GLN A 152 1.07 19.31 -25.75
N LEU A 153 2.05 18.85 -24.96
CA LEU A 153 2.89 19.76 -24.18
C LEU A 153 4.15 20.09 -25.01
N PRO A 154 4.43 21.37 -25.30
CA PRO A 154 5.61 21.74 -26.07
C PRO A 154 6.90 21.27 -25.40
N GLU A 155 7.89 20.85 -26.20
CA GLU A 155 9.13 20.23 -25.70
C GLU A 155 9.99 21.20 -24.88
N SER A 156 10.15 22.44 -25.37
CA SER A 156 10.95 23.47 -24.70
C SER A 156 10.09 24.34 -23.77
N ASP A 157 10.70 24.85 -22.70
CA ASP A 157 10.02 25.77 -21.79
C ASP A 157 9.75 27.13 -22.47
N GLU A 158 10.59 27.54 -23.42
CA GLU A 158 10.40 28.74 -24.23
C GLU A 158 9.14 28.64 -25.09
N LYS A 159 8.95 27.51 -25.79
CA LYS A 159 7.73 27.23 -26.57
C LYS A 159 6.50 27.16 -25.66
N CYS A 160 6.62 26.58 -24.47
CA CYS A 160 5.53 26.62 -23.48
C CYS A 160 5.17 28.06 -23.09
N SER A 161 6.15 28.89 -22.74
CA SER A 161 5.94 30.29 -22.36
C SER A 161 5.31 31.08 -23.50
N PHE A 162 5.81 30.91 -24.74
CA PHE A 162 5.25 31.53 -25.94
C PHE A 162 3.77 31.17 -26.11
N ILE A 163 3.40 29.89 -25.99
CA ILE A 163 2.00 29.45 -26.09
C ILE A 163 1.13 30.01 -24.95
N PHE A 164 1.66 30.10 -23.73
CA PHE A 164 0.92 30.75 -22.64
C PHE A 164 0.68 32.24 -22.92
N SER A 165 1.67 32.96 -23.44
CA SER A 165 1.51 34.34 -23.88
C SER A 165 0.49 34.46 -25.01
N LEU A 166 0.50 33.55 -25.98
CA LEU A 166 -0.45 33.51 -27.08
C LEU A 166 -1.89 33.31 -26.58
N LEU A 167 -2.10 32.39 -25.64
CA LEU A 167 -3.40 32.14 -25.00
C LEU A 167 -3.87 33.37 -24.21
N ASP A 168 -2.97 34.06 -23.51
CA ASP A 168 -3.32 35.25 -22.75
C ASP A 168 -3.66 36.44 -23.67
N VAL A 169 -2.98 36.59 -24.82
CA VAL A 169 -3.33 37.58 -25.86
C VAL A 169 -4.69 37.25 -26.47
N GLN A 170 -4.93 36.00 -26.85
CA GLN A 170 -6.21 35.58 -27.42
C GLN A 170 -7.37 35.77 -26.44
N LEU A 171 -7.13 35.55 -25.13
CA LEU A 171 -8.13 35.80 -24.08
C LEU A 171 -8.51 37.29 -24.02
N ARG A 172 -7.53 38.20 -24.18
CA ARG A 172 -7.76 39.66 -24.20
C ARG A 172 -8.50 40.09 -25.48
N ASN A 173 -8.21 39.46 -26.60
CA ASN A 173 -8.83 39.73 -27.90
C ASN A 173 -10.18 39.03 -28.09
N ALA A 174 -10.89 38.70 -27.00
CA ALA A 174 -12.20 38.04 -27.01
C ALA A 174 -12.26 36.73 -27.82
N GLY A 175 -11.14 36.02 -27.98
CA GLY A 175 -11.06 34.78 -28.73
C GLY A 175 -10.64 34.93 -30.19
N PHE A 176 -10.49 36.15 -30.70
CA PHE A 176 -10.01 36.40 -32.07
C PHE A 176 -8.59 35.89 -32.27
N LEU A 177 -8.35 35.25 -33.41
CA LEU A 177 -7.12 34.55 -33.73
C LEU A 177 -6.66 34.91 -35.14
N THR A 178 -5.38 35.25 -35.30
CA THR A 178 -4.80 35.41 -36.65
C THR A 178 -4.38 34.05 -37.23
N PRO A 179 -4.29 33.92 -38.57
CA PRO A 179 -3.86 32.66 -39.20
C PRO A 179 -2.51 32.13 -38.68
N ASP A 180 -1.53 33.02 -38.48
CA ASP A 180 -0.21 32.65 -37.96
C ASP A 180 -0.25 32.08 -36.53
N GLN A 181 -1.18 32.60 -35.71
CA GLN A 181 -1.40 32.10 -34.35
C GLN A 181 -2.08 30.73 -34.37
N GLU A 182 -2.98 30.51 -35.32
CA GLU A 182 -3.61 29.21 -35.53
C GLU A 182 -2.58 28.14 -35.90
N GLU A 183 -1.69 28.46 -36.84
CA GLU A 183 -0.60 27.57 -37.23
C GLU A 183 0.34 27.28 -36.05
N SER A 184 0.65 28.30 -35.24
CA SER A 184 1.43 28.13 -34.01
C SER A 184 0.78 27.16 -33.03
N TYR A 185 -0.55 27.26 -32.82
CA TYR A 185 -1.26 26.32 -31.95
C TYR A 185 -1.29 24.89 -32.50
N ARG A 186 -1.55 24.71 -33.80
CA ARG A 186 -1.52 23.39 -34.44
C ARG A 186 -0.14 22.75 -34.31
N THR A 187 0.90 23.53 -34.52
CA THR A 187 2.30 23.08 -34.46
C THR A 187 2.71 22.67 -33.04
N TYR A 188 2.38 23.47 -32.02
CA TYR A 188 2.95 23.26 -30.67
C TYR A 188 2.05 22.52 -29.69
N ILE A 189 0.73 22.58 -29.84
CA ILE A 189 -0.23 21.99 -28.89
C ILE A 189 -1.32 21.13 -29.55
N SER A 190 -1.38 21.08 -30.89
CA SER A 190 -2.33 20.31 -31.71
C SER A 190 -3.81 20.66 -31.53
N VAL A 191 -4.14 21.67 -30.72
CA VAL A 191 -5.50 22.11 -30.43
C VAL A 191 -5.58 23.61 -30.60
N VAL A 192 -6.52 24.07 -31.42
CA VAL A 192 -6.81 25.49 -31.62
C VAL A 192 -8.05 25.85 -30.81
N PRO A 193 -7.94 26.60 -29.71
CA PRO A 193 -9.10 27.03 -28.94
C PRO A 193 -9.89 28.09 -29.71
N ARG A 194 -11.20 27.89 -29.86
CA ARG A 194 -12.11 28.78 -30.62
C ARG A 194 -12.99 29.68 -29.76
N SER A 195 -13.04 29.43 -28.45
CA SER A 195 -13.84 30.20 -27.51
C SER A 195 -13.05 30.55 -26.26
N MET A 196 -13.43 31.63 -25.56
CA MET A 196 -12.83 31.99 -24.26
C MET A 196 -12.84 30.81 -23.27
N ARG A 197 -13.90 30.00 -23.29
CA ARG A 197 -14.01 28.80 -22.47
C ARG A 197 -12.94 27.78 -22.84
N GLU A 198 -12.73 27.51 -24.12
CA GLU A 198 -11.70 26.59 -24.60
C GLU A 198 -10.29 27.08 -24.28
N ILE A 199 -10.02 28.39 -24.46
CA ILE A 199 -8.74 29.01 -24.10
C ILE A 199 -8.41 28.71 -22.63
N VAL A 200 -9.37 28.93 -21.72
CA VAL A 200 -9.19 28.64 -20.29
C VAL A 200 -8.98 27.15 -20.03
N LEU A 201 -9.69 26.26 -20.73
CA LEU A 201 -9.54 24.81 -20.58
C LEU A 201 -8.16 24.34 -21.06
N VAL A 202 -7.71 24.79 -22.23
CA VAL A 202 -6.39 24.49 -22.81
C VAL A 202 -5.28 25.02 -21.91
N ARG A 203 -5.38 26.27 -21.44
CA ARG A 203 -4.42 26.87 -20.49
C ARG A 203 -4.29 26.05 -19.21
N ASN A 204 -5.41 25.59 -18.66
CA ASN A 204 -5.42 24.74 -17.45
C ASN A 204 -4.83 23.35 -17.72
N ALA A 205 -5.14 22.76 -18.88
CA ALA A 205 -4.59 21.48 -19.30
C ALA A 205 -3.06 21.56 -19.47
N LEU A 206 -2.56 22.58 -20.17
CA LEU A 206 -1.13 22.86 -20.32
C LEU A 206 -0.44 23.08 -18.98
N SER A 207 -1.03 23.90 -18.11
CA SER A 207 -0.49 24.14 -16.76
C SER A 207 -0.34 22.84 -15.97
N LYS A 208 -1.36 21.97 -16.01
CA LYS A 208 -1.33 20.66 -15.37
C LYS A 208 -0.26 19.74 -15.98
N LYS A 209 -0.15 19.67 -17.32
CA LYS A 209 0.89 18.88 -18.00
C LYS A 209 2.29 19.39 -17.68
N GLN A 210 2.50 20.70 -17.70
CA GLN A 210 3.77 21.31 -17.34
C GLN A 210 4.15 21.02 -15.89
N LEU A 211 3.19 21.11 -14.96
CA LEU A 211 3.41 20.75 -13.56
C LEU A 211 3.74 19.26 -13.41
N ALA A 212 3.03 18.38 -14.11
CA ALA A 212 3.32 16.94 -14.12
C ALA A 212 4.73 16.65 -14.66
N ARG A 213 5.13 17.31 -15.75
CA ARG A 213 6.51 17.24 -16.28
C ARG A 213 7.52 17.70 -15.23
N ARG A 214 7.34 18.90 -14.64
CA ARG A 214 8.22 19.42 -13.59
C ARG A 214 8.33 18.48 -12.39
N ARG A 215 7.24 17.79 -12.01
CA ARG A 215 7.24 16.81 -10.93
C ARG A 215 8.03 15.55 -11.30
N ARG A 216 7.88 15.05 -12.53
CA ARG A 216 8.65 13.90 -13.05
C ARG A 216 10.13 14.25 -13.17
N GLU A 217 10.45 15.41 -13.73
CA GLU A 217 11.80 15.93 -13.91
C GLU A 217 12.46 16.38 -12.59
N LYS A 218 11.75 16.41 -11.46
CA LYS A 218 12.33 16.84 -10.17
C LYS A 218 13.39 15.87 -9.66
N ASN A 219 13.28 14.59 -10.02
CA ASN A 219 14.20 13.55 -9.60
C ASN A 219 14.89 12.97 -10.85
N PRO A 220 16.19 12.64 -10.77
CA PRO A 220 16.83 11.87 -11.83
C PRO A 220 16.19 10.47 -11.91
N PRO A 221 16.10 9.85 -13.10
CA PRO A 221 15.57 8.49 -13.26
C PRO A 221 16.34 7.48 -12.40
N ASN A 222 17.67 7.51 -12.48
CA ASN A 222 18.55 6.66 -11.70
C ASN A 222 19.42 7.47 -10.74
N MET A 223 19.67 6.90 -9.57
CA MET A 223 20.58 7.47 -8.58
C MET A 223 21.94 6.78 -8.70
N PRO A 224 23.06 7.54 -8.71
CA PRO A 224 24.37 6.92 -8.81
C PRO A 224 24.64 6.07 -7.56
N GLU A 225 25.03 4.82 -7.75
CA GLU A 225 25.18 3.83 -6.66
C GLU A 225 26.36 4.16 -5.75
N THR A 226 27.53 4.40 -6.35
CA THR A 226 28.78 4.60 -5.61
C THR A 226 29.05 6.06 -5.29
N GLU A 227 29.75 6.30 -4.18
CA GLU A 227 30.12 7.65 -3.73
C GLU A 227 30.96 8.39 -4.79
N VAL A 228 31.92 7.69 -5.42
CA VAL A 228 32.76 8.23 -6.49
C VAL A 228 31.90 8.69 -7.67
N ARG A 229 30.96 7.85 -8.12
CA ARG A 229 30.02 8.19 -9.19
C ARG A 229 29.14 9.38 -8.79
N ARG A 230 28.68 9.47 -7.54
CA ARG A 230 27.86 10.61 -7.07
C ARG A 230 28.62 11.93 -7.12
N VAL A 231 29.86 11.96 -6.61
CA VAL A 231 30.69 13.18 -6.62
C VAL A 231 30.97 13.63 -8.05
N PHE A 232 31.35 12.70 -8.92
CA PHE A 232 31.63 13.00 -10.31
C PHE A 232 30.38 13.45 -11.08
N THR A 233 29.25 12.76 -10.89
CA THR A 233 27.95 13.12 -11.48
C THR A 233 27.49 14.50 -11.02
N LYS A 234 27.66 14.84 -9.74
CA LYS A 234 27.38 16.19 -9.21
C LYS A 234 28.22 17.25 -9.93
N LYS A 235 29.52 16.99 -10.15
CA LYS A 235 30.41 17.90 -10.88
C LYS A 235 29.96 18.10 -12.33
N LEU A 236 29.54 17.03 -13.01
CA LEU A 236 29.01 17.10 -14.37
C LEU A 236 27.69 17.89 -14.43
N LEU A 237 26.74 17.59 -13.56
CA LEU A 237 25.48 18.35 -13.48
C LEU A 237 25.73 19.83 -13.15
N GLY A 238 26.75 20.15 -12.35
CA GLY A 238 27.16 21.54 -12.09
C GLY A 238 27.61 22.27 -13.36
N ARG A 239 28.33 21.58 -14.25
CA ARG A 239 28.68 22.11 -15.58
C ARG A 239 27.45 22.30 -16.46
N VAL A 240 26.51 21.34 -16.46
CA VAL A 240 25.25 21.50 -17.19
C VAL A 240 24.43 22.68 -16.64
N ALA A 241 24.36 22.84 -15.33
CA ALA A 241 23.65 23.95 -14.69
C ALA A 241 24.23 25.33 -15.06
N ALA A 242 25.56 25.42 -15.24
CA ALA A 242 26.23 26.66 -15.63
C ALA A 242 26.16 26.89 -17.15
N ARG A 243 26.63 25.92 -17.93
CA ARG A 243 26.91 26.05 -19.38
C ARG A 243 25.85 25.42 -20.28
N GLY A 244 24.88 24.68 -19.73
CA GLY A 244 23.86 23.96 -20.49
C GLY A 244 24.33 22.63 -21.08
N THR A 245 25.63 22.33 -21.06
CA THR A 245 26.20 21.11 -21.67
C THR A 245 27.42 20.60 -20.89
N VAL A 246 27.75 19.31 -21.09
CA VAL A 246 28.98 18.64 -20.62
C VAL A 246 29.82 18.09 -21.77
N GLY A 247 29.47 18.43 -23.03
CA GLY A 247 30.21 18.04 -24.23
C GLY A 247 30.30 16.52 -24.40
N ARG A 248 31.52 15.98 -24.61
CA ARG A 248 31.76 14.54 -24.80
C ARG A 248 31.30 13.66 -23.64
N LYS A 249 31.07 14.23 -22.45
CA LYS A 249 30.62 13.49 -21.25
C LYS A 249 29.10 13.38 -21.12
N THR A 250 28.34 13.84 -22.12
CA THR A 250 26.87 13.73 -22.15
C THR A 250 26.42 12.27 -22.14
N ALA A 251 27.03 11.42 -22.96
CA ALA A 251 26.69 9.99 -23.03
C ALA A 251 26.88 9.30 -21.67
N PHE A 252 28.02 9.54 -21.03
CA PHE A 252 28.32 9.03 -19.69
C PHE A 252 27.32 9.54 -18.62
N LEU A 253 26.92 10.82 -18.69
CA LEU A 253 25.95 11.36 -17.74
C LEU A 253 24.58 10.71 -17.92
N THR A 254 24.16 10.49 -19.17
CA THR A 254 22.93 9.79 -19.53
C THR A 254 22.98 8.33 -19.10
N GLU A 255 24.10 7.65 -19.26
CA GLU A 255 24.29 6.27 -18.82
C GLU A 255 24.06 6.13 -17.31
N ILE A 256 24.66 7.00 -16.50
CA ILE A 256 24.53 6.93 -15.05
C ILE A 256 23.13 7.32 -14.56
N LEU A 257 22.57 8.40 -15.10
CA LEU A 257 21.30 8.95 -14.60
C LEU A 257 20.07 8.39 -15.32
N GLY A 258 20.25 7.66 -16.41
CA GLY A 258 19.20 7.17 -17.31
C GLY A 258 18.65 8.23 -18.27
N ALA A 259 18.96 9.51 -18.06
CA ALA A 259 18.54 10.62 -18.93
C ALA A 259 19.45 11.84 -18.77
N PHE A 260 19.46 12.70 -19.79
CA PHE A 260 20.09 14.01 -19.71
C PHE A 260 19.10 15.06 -19.17
N PRO A 261 19.49 15.97 -18.25
CA PRO A 261 18.59 17.01 -17.76
C PRO A 261 18.24 18.00 -18.88
N ARG A 262 16.95 18.23 -19.10
CA ARG A 262 16.45 19.07 -20.19
C ARG A 262 16.94 20.52 -20.15
N ASN A 263 17.08 21.09 -18.95
CA ASN A 263 17.48 22.48 -18.78
C ASN A 263 18.35 22.67 -17.51
N LYS A 264 18.89 23.89 -17.37
CA LYS A 264 19.75 24.28 -16.24
C LYS A 264 19.07 24.13 -14.88
N ALA A 265 17.75 24.29 -14.80
CA ALA A 265 16.99 24.18 -13.55
C ALA A 265 16.81 22.72 -13.12
N VAL A 266 16.52 21.82 -14.06
CA VAL A 266 16.45 20.37 -13.84
C VAL A 266 17.81 19.85 -13.37
N ALA A 267 18.90 20.27 -14.03
CA ALA A 267 20.25 19.91 -13.62
C ALA A 267 20.56 20.32 -12.15
N ARG A 268 20.19 21.56 -11.76
CA ARG A 268 20.32 22.02 -10.37
C ARG A 268 19.46 21.23 -9.40
N ALA A 269 18.24 20.88 -9.77
CA ALA A 269 17.35 20.08 -8.94
C ALA A 269 17.94 18.68 -8.70
N TRP A 270 18.45 18.03 -9.76
CA TRP A 270 19.09 16.72 -9.68
C TRP A 270 20.36 16.75 -8.82
N MET A 271 21.18 17.79 -8.94
CA MET A 271 22.34 17.99 -8.05
C MET A 271 21.94 18.00 -6.58
N LYS A 272 20.94 18.80 -6.22
CA LYS A 272 20.42 18.88 -4.84
C LYS A 272 19.89 17.53 -4.36
N ARG A 273 19.26 16.75 -5.23
CA ARG A 273 18.79 15.39 -4.91
C ARG A 273 19.92 14.42 -4.63
N ILE A 274 20.96 14.40 -5.47
CA ILE A 274 22.15 13.55 -5.26
C ILE A 274 22.84 13.89 -3.95
N GLU A 275 22.99 15.19 -3.64
CA GLU A 275 23.57 15.65 -2.39
C GLU A 275 22.73 15.28 -1.17
N HIS A 276 21.42 15.45 -1.25
CA HIS A 276 20.51 15.03 -0.18
C HIS A 276 20.54 13.51 0.04
N ALA A 277 20.59 12.70 -1.02
CA ALA A 277 20.70 11.24 -0.91
C ALA A 277 22.01 10.83 -0.23
N ARG A 278 23.13 11.48 -0.57
CA ARG A 278 24.42 11.30 0.10
C ARG A 278 24.34 11.63 1.60
N TYR A 279 23.73 12.77 1.94
CA TYR A 279 23.52 13.16 3.34
C TYR A 279 22.69 12.11 4.09
N MET A 280 21.57 11.65 3.50
CA MET A 280 20.69 10.65 4.11
C MET A 280 21.39 9.31 4.28
N GLN A 281 22.22 8.88 3.33
CA GLN A 281 23.02 7.67 3.46
C GLN A 281 23.99 7.78 4.65
N LYS A 282 24.80 8.85 4.73
CA LYS A 282 25.72 9.06 5.86
C LYS A 282 24.99 9.11 7.20
N LYS A 283 23.81 9.73 7.25
CA LYS A 283 22.96 9.76 8.45
C LYS A 283 22.46 8.37 8.84
N ASN A 284 22.09 7.55 7.87
CA ASN A 284 21.65 6.17 8.10
C ASN A 284 22.82 5.28 8.54
N GLU A 285 24.00 5.42 7.94
CA GLU A 285 25.23 4.72 8.35
C GLU A 285 25.59 5.04 9.81
N LYS A 286 25.56 6.32 10.19
CA LYS A 286 25.78 6.73 11.59
C LYS A 286 24.76 6.12 12.55
N ARG A 287 23.48 6.06 12.16
CA ARG A 287 22.42 5.43 12.96
C ARG A 287 22.60 3.92 13.07
N ALA A 288 22.98 3.26 11.97
CA ALA A 288 23.26 1.84 11.94
C ALA A 288 24.47 1.48 12.80
N ALA A 289 25.57 2.25 12.70
CA ALA A 289 26.75 2.10 13.54
C ALA A 289 26.43 2.27 15.03
N LYS A 290 25.63 3.29 15.39
CA LYS A 290 25.17 3.48 16.78
C LYS A 290 24.32 2.30 17.26
N LYS A 291 23.44 1.78 16.41
CA LYS A 291 22.60 0.62 16.75
C LYS A 291 23.45 -0.64 16.95
N ALA A 292 24.40 -0.91 16.05
CA ALA A 292 25.32 -2.04 16.15
C ALA A 292 26.19 -1.97 17.42
N LEU A 293 26.67 -0.77 17.79
CA LEU A 293 27.40 -0.55 19.05
C LEU A 293 26.53 -0.84 20.28
N VAL A 294 25.27 -0.40 20.28
CA VAL A 294 24.35 -0.69 21.40
C VAL A 294 24.06 -2.19 21.48
N GLU A 295 23.91 -2.87 20.35
CA GLU A 295 23.70 -4.32 20.29
C GLU A 295 24.93 -5.09 20.77
N SER A 296 26.16 -4.68 20.41
CA SER A 296 27.39 -5.31 20.91
C SER A 296 27.57 -5.12 22.43
N ILE A 297 27.26 -3.93 22.96
CA ILE A 297 27.27 -3.68 24.41
C ILE A 297 26.24 -4.57 25.13
N ARG A 298 25.02 -4.71 24.57
CA ARG A 298 23.98 -5.58 25.15
C ARG A 298 24.40 -7.04 25.12
N ALA A 299 24.98 -7.51 24.02
CA ALA A 299 25.49 -8.87 23.89
C ALA A 299 26.61 -9.15 24.90
N ALA A 300 27.56 -8.23 25.07
CA ALA A 300 28.63 -8.34 26.06
C ALA A 300 28.09 -8.41 27.50
N ARG A 301 27.08 -7.58 27.84
CA ARG A 301 26.40 -7.63 29.15
C ARG A 301 25.66 -8.95 29.37
N ALA A 302 25.00 -9.48 28.34
CA ALA A 302 24.32 -10.77 28.41
C ALA A 302 25.30 -11.93 28.60
N ALA A 303 26.44 -11.91 27.89
CA ALA A 303 27.51 -12.90 28.05
C ALA A 303 28.08 -12.88 29.48
N LYS A 304 28.39 -11.70 30.01
CA LYS A 304 28.88 -11.55 31.40
C LYS A 304 27.87 -12.02 32.45
N ARG A 305 26.56 -11.86 32.21
CA ARG A 305 25.52 -12.41 33.10
C ARG A 305 25.51 -13.93 33.07
N ARG A 306 25.56 -14.55 31.89
CA ARG A 306 25.63 -16.01 31.75
C ARG A 306 26.88 -16.59 32.41
N GLU A 307 28.02 -15.93 32.28
CA GLU A 307 29.26 -16.36 32.93
C GLU A 307 29.12 -16.36 34.46
N ARG A 308 28.49 -15.32 35.04
CA ARG A 308 28.21 -15.27 36.48
C ARG A 308 27.23 -16.34 36.93
N GLU A 309 26.20 -16.63 36.13
CA GLU A 309 25.23 -17.70 36.40
C GLU A 309 25.90 -19.09 36.39
N LEU A 310 26.81 -19.33 35.44
CA LEU A 310 27.60 -20.56 35.39
C LEU A 310 28.55 -20.68 36.60
N GLN A 311 29.20 -19.58 36.99
CA GLN A 311 30.05 -19.55 38.18
C GLN A 311 29.26 -19.83 39.46
N SER A 312 28.06 -19.26 39.63
CA SER A 312 27.21 -19.56 40.79
C SER A 312 26.74 -21.00 40.82
N GLN A 313 26.38 -21.58 39.67
CA GLN A 313 26.00 -23.00 39.59
C GLN A 313 27.19 -23.92 39.93
N ALA A 314 28.41 -23.56 39.53
CA ALA A 314 29.61 -24.29 39.90
C ALA A 314 29.91 -24.22 41.41
N THR A 315 29.69 -23.07 42.05
CA THR A 315 29.85 -22.96 43.51
C THR A 315 28.77 -23.73 44.28
N ASP A 316 27.52 -23.72 43.80
CA ASP A 316 26.42 -24.45 44.46
C ASP A 316 26.60 -25.97 44.36
N THR A 317 27.07 -26.47 43.21
CA THR A 317 27.42 -27.90 43.04
C THR A 317 28.62 -28.32 43.88
N ALA A 318 29.65 -27.48 43.99
CA ALA A 318 30.78 -27.74 44.88
C ALA A 318 30.32 -27.86 46.34
N ASN A 319 29.50 -26.92 46.83
CA ASN A 319 28.98 -26.92 48.20
C ASN A 319 27.99 -28.06 48.49
N THR A 320 27.27 -28.55 47.49
CA THR A 320 26.36 -29.70 47.65
C THR A 320 27.13 -31.01 47.73
N THR A 321 28.25 -31.12 47.00
CA THR A 321 29.10 -32.32 47.00
C THR A 321 29.80 -32.51 48.36
N THR A 322 30.33 -31.44 48.96
CA THR A 322 30.95 -31.46 50.29
C THR A 322 29.96 -31.73 51.43
N ARG A 323 28.67 -31.44 51.25
CA ARG A 323 27.65 -31.74 52.27
C ARG A 323 27.18 -33.20 52.28
N SER A 324 27.36 -33.95 51.20
CA SER A 324 26.97 -35.37 51.13
C SER A 324 28.03 -36.33 51.70
N SER A 325 29.25 -35.85 51.95
CA SER A 325 30.33 -36.64 52.56
C SER A 325 30.32 -36.66 54.09
N ASP A 326 29.41 -35.92 54.73
CA ASP A 326 29.26 -35.82 56.19
C ASP A 326 28.03 -36.59 56.73
N GLU A 327 27.49 -37.57 55.98
CA GLU A 327 26.52 -38.53 56.54
C GLU A 327 27.28 -39.67 57.25
N PRO A 328 27.22 -39.77 58.60
CA PRO A 328 27.78 -40.93 59.29
C PRO A 328 26.97 -42.16 58.96
N ALA A 329 27.66 -43.20 58.47
CA ALA A 329 27.11 -44.54 58.33
C ALA A 329 26.62 -45.01 59.71
N ILE A 330 25.32 -45.24 59.83
CA ILE A 330 24.70 -45.96 60.96
C ILE A 330 24.73 -47.45 60.65
#